data_AF-W4V9F9-F1
#
_entry.id   AF-W4V9F9-F1
#
_cell.length_a   1.000
_cell.length_b   1.000
_cell.length_c   1.000
_cell.angle_alpha   90.00
_cell.angle_beta   90.00
_cell.angle_gamma   90.00
#
_symmetry.space_group_name_H-M   'P 1'
#
loop_
_entity.id
_entity.type
_entity.pdbx_description
1 polymer ?
#
loop_
_entity_poly.entity_id
_entity_poly.type
_entity_poly.pdbx_seq_one_letter_code
_entity_poly.pdbx_strand_id
1 'polypeptide(L)' 'MTELDEVTLAYAVTVHKSQGSEYGFVVAPFTMQHYMMLQRNLLYTCVTRAKKSWYL' A
#
# COMPACT_ATOMS: atom_id res chain seq x y z
N MET A 1 -20.51 14.85 -14.59
CA MET A 1 -19.75 14.16 -13.53
C MET A 1 -19.77 15.05 -12.32
N THR A 2 -20.16 14.50 -11.19
CA THR A 2 -20.12 15.20 -9.90
C THR A 2 -18.75 14.97 -9.27
N GLU A 3 -18.22 15.91 -8.49
CA GLU A 3 -16.92 15.79 -7.79
C GLU A 3 -16.76 14.48 -7.01
N LEU A 4 -17.87 13.91 -6.54
CA LEU A 4 -17.89 12.62 -5.85
C LEU A 4 -17.45 11.44 -6.73
N ASP A 5 -17.59 11.53 -8.05
CA ASP A 5 -17.20 10.48 -8.99
C ASP A 5 -15.66 10.31 -9.04
N GLU A 6 -14.91 11.30 -8.56
CA GLU A 6 -13.43 11.29 -8.52
C GLU A 6 -12.87 10.69 -7.22
N VAL A 7 -13.71 10.43 -6.23
CA VAL A 7 -13.30 9.90 -4.93
C VAL A 7 -13.44 8.37 -4.91
N THR A 8 -12.44 7.69 -4.36
CA THR A 8 -12.46 6.24 -4.18
C THR A 8 -12.29 5.88 -2.71
N LEU A 9 -12.85 4.74 -2.31
CA LEU A 9 -12.69 4.22 -0.95
C LEU A 9 -11.23 3.97 -0.62
N ALA A 10 -10.80 4.34 0.59
CA ALA A 10 -9.41 4.28 1.05
C ALA A 10 -9.19 3.27 2.20
N TYR A 11 -10.07 2.27 2.36
CA TYR A 11 -9.88 1.21 3.36
C TYR A 11 -8.61 0.39 3.11
N ALA A 12 -8.23 0.24 1.85
CA ALA A 12 -6.96 -0.31 1.41
C ALA A 12 -6.38 0.62 0.34
N VAL A 13 -5.06 0.80 0.37
CA VAL A 13 -4.33 1.68 -0.55
C VAL A 13 -3.17 0.91 -1.16
N THR A 14 -2.87 1.20 -2.42
CA THR A 14 -1.71 0.58 -3.08
C THR A 14 -0.42 1.16 -2.51
N VAL A 15 0.66 0.36 -2.56
CA VAL A 15 1.99 0.81 -2.12
C VAL A 15 2.40 2.10 -2.84
N HIS A 16 2.11 2.22 -4.14
CA HIS A 16 2.37 3.42 -4.94
C HIS A 16 1.62 4.65 -4.41
N LYS A 17 0.32 4.53 -4.13
CA LYS A 17 -0.47 5.65 -3.58
C LYS A 17 -0.04 6.04 -2.16
N SER A 18 0.56 5.12 -1.40
CA SER A 18 1.07 5.38 -0.05
C SER A 18 2.47 6.02 0.00
N GLN A 19 3.13 6.24 -1.15
CA GLN A 19 4.47 6.81 -1.19
C GLN A 19 4.51 8.18 -0.50
N GLY A 20 5.52 8.38 0.37
CA GLY A 20 5.66 9.59 1.18
C GLY A 20 4.79 9.62 2.45
N SER A 21 3.82 8.72 2.60
CA SER A 21 3.02 8.57 3.82
C SER A 21 3.59 7.53 4.76
N GLU A 22 3.29 7.61 6.05
CA GLU A 22 3.73 6.63 7.05
C GLU A 22 2.62 6.34 8.05
N TYR A 23 2.55 5.09 8.52
CA TYR A 23 1.48 4.60 9.37
C TYR A 23 2.06 3.91 10.61
N GLY A 24 1.36 3.98 11.75
CA GLY A 24 1.80 3.29 12.97
C GLY A 24 1.98 1.78 12.76
N PHE A 25 0.98 1.16 12.13
CA PHE A 25 0.94 -0.26 11.81
C PHE A 25 0.47 -0.45 10.37
N VAL A 26 1.05 -1.42 9.66
CA VAL A 26 0.67 -1.76 8.28
C VAL A 26 0.38 -3.25 8.20
N VAL A 27 -0.73 -3.61 7.56
CA VAL A 27 -1.06 -4.98 7.18
C VAL A 27 -0.99 -5.05 5.66
N ALA A 28 -0.10 -5.89 5.11
CA ALA A 28 0.13 -5.96 3.67
C ALA A 28 0.31 -7.40 3.18
N PRO A 29 -0.78 -8.08 2.78
CA PRO A 29 -0.70 -9.41 2.22
C PRO A 29 -0.04 -9.40 0.84
N PHE A 30 0.93 -10.29 0.65
CA PHE A 30 1.56 -10.54 -0.65
C PHE A 30 1.05 -11.84 -1.24
N THR A 31 0.36 -11.74 -2.38
CA THR A 31 -0.19 -12.89 -3.09
C THR A 31 0.55 -13.11 -4.42
N MET A 32 0.56 -14.35 -4.90
CA MET A 32 1.15 -14.69 -6.21
C MET A 32 0.30 -14.21 -7.38
N GLN A 33 -0.94 -13.77 -7.15
CA GLN A 33 -1.82 -13.23 -8.20
C GLN A 33 -1.21 -12.01 -8.90
N HIS A 34 -0.33 -11.28 -8.20
CA HIS A 34 0.35 -10.10 -8.73
C HIS A 34 1.88 -10.30 -8.81
N TYR A 35 2.33 -11.50 -9.21
CA TYR A 35 3.75 -11.87 -9.19
C TYR A 35 4.69 -10.87 -9.87
N MET A 36 4.28 -10.23 -10.98
CA MET A 36 5.07 -9.22 -11.69
C MET A 36 5.43 -8.00 -10.83
N MET A 37 4.59 -7.70 -9.82
CA MET A 37 4.79 -6.61 -8.87
C MET A 37 5.56 -7.02 -7.61
N LEU A 38 5.91 -8.30 -7.43
CA LEU A 38 6.71 -8.78 -6.30
C LEU A 38 8.21 -8.44 -6.48
N GLN A 39 8.48 -7.15 -6.70
CA GLN A 39 9.81 -6.61 -6.90
C GLN A 39 10.35 -6.01 -5.60
N ARG A 40 11.66 -6.14 -5.38
CA ARG A 40 12.32 -5.71 -4.13
C ARG A 40 12.06 -4.25 -3.78
N ASN A 41 12.12 -3.36 -4.76
CA ASN A 41 11.84 -1.93 -4.58
C ASN A 41 10.42 -1.70 -4.04
N LEU A 42 9.41 -2.34 -4.63
CA LEU A 42 8.02 -2.17 -4.20
C LEU A 42 7.80 -2.71 -2.79
N LEU A 43 8.31 -3.91 -2.52
CA LEU A 43 8.20 -4.53 -1.19
C LEU A 43 8.93 -3.70 -0.14
N TYR A 44 10.12 -3.19 -0.46
CA TYR A 44 10.88 -2.30 0.41
C TYR A 44 10.11 -1.00 0.70
N THR A 45 9.54 -0.37 -0.33
CA THR A 45 8.69 0.80 -0.14
C THR A 45 7.51 0.49 0.78
N CYS A 46 6.84 -0.66 0.61
CA CYS A 46 5.75 -1.11 1.47
C CYS A 46 6.18 -1.25 2.94
N VAL A 47 7.30 -1.94 3.20
CA VAL A 47 7.82 -2.15 4.55
C VAL A 47 8.16 -0.82 5.23
N THR A 48 8.80 0.11 4.52
CA THR A 48 9.13 1.43 5.07
C THR A 48 7.92 2.33 5.34
N ARG A 49 6.70 1.95 4.96
CA ARG A 49 5.49 2.70 5.35
C ARG A 49 5.10 2.44 6.81
N ALA A 50 5.59 1.38 7.44
CA ALA A 50 5.30 1.04 8.84
C ALA A 50 6.29 1.70 9.81
N LYS A 51 5.78 2.53 10.72
CA LYS A 51 6.59 3.18 11.78
C LYS A 51 6.92 2.28 12.94
N LYS A 52 5.98 1.41 13.36
CA LYS A 52 6.15 0.56 14.54
C LYS A 52 6.23 -0.91 14.19
N SER A 53 5.24 -1.42 13.45
CA SER A 53 5.21 -2.83 13.10
C SER A 53 4.47 -3.08 11.80
N TRP A 54 4.88 -4.14 11.12
CA TRP A 54 4.34 -4.58 9.86
C TRP A 54 3.86 -6.02 10.01
N TYR A 55 2.69 -6.32 9.45
CA TYR A 55 2.07 -7.63 9.45
C TYR A 55 1.86 -8.08 7.99
N LEU A 56 2.19 -9.34 7.72
CA LEU A 56 1.97 -9.99 6.43
C LEU A 56 0.50 -10.41 6.29
#